data_AF-A0A1Y4F8W5-F1
#
_entry.id   AF-A0A1Y4F8W5-F1
#
_cell.length_a   1.000
_cell.length_b   1.000
_cell.length_c   1.000
_cell.angle_alpha   90.00
_cell.angle_beta   90.00
_cell.angle_gamma   90.00
#
_symmetry.space_group_name_H-M   'P 1'
#
loop_
_entity.id
_entity.type
_entity.pdbx_description
1 polymer ?
#
loop_
_entity_poly.entity_id
_entity_poly.type
_entity_poly.pdbx_seq_one_letter_code
_entity_poly.pdbx_strand_id
1 'polypeptide(L)'
;MENRLTLKRFLTTALAPAGQTLYIYGGGWNPQDTGAGRPACTIGVPYKWKKFFQCRTPYYDYRTLRTRDGQNLCRDWGADCSGYVGWCVYNFMETESGKKGYVFPAETMARIYGEVFGWGTFQRRIPDGNVFAPGDIISIPGHVWICLGVCQDESVVLLHSTPSESIWNYPGGGVQISALGENKSCMAYQLADSYMRKYFPGWSKRYRVVLKPYEQYTDTKKEGTGRFTWRRGPGGLEDPEGLYEMTAGERLQELFGENRR
;
A
#
# COMPACT_ATOMS: atom_id res chain seq x y z
N MET A 1 26.25 0.78 8.45
CA MET A 1 25.59 0.48 7.16
C MET A 1 24.96 1.76 6.69
N GLU A 2 25.46 2.31 5.59
CA GLU A 2 24.86 3.48 4.94
C GLU A 2 23.39 3.17 4.60
N ASN A 3 22.47 4.09 4.91
CA ASN A 3 21.03 3.87 4.77
C ASN A 3 20.62 3.91 3.29
N ARG A 4 21.08 2.94 2.48
CA ARG A 4 20.80 2.89 1.04
C ARG A 4 19.30 2.81 0.78
N LEU A 5 18.84 3.62 -0.16
CA LEU A 5 17.47 3.67 -0.64
C LEU A 5 17.34 2.64 -1.77
N THR A 6 16.97 1.41 -1.44
CA THR A 6 16.81 0.33 -2.43
C THR A 6 15.35 -0.03 -2.69
N LEU A 7 15.04 -0.53 -3.89
CA LEU A 7 13.71 -1.01 -4.27
C LEU A 7 13.25 -2.13 -3.35
N LYS A 8 14.14 -3.09 -3.05
CA LYS A 8 13.87 -4.18 -2.12
C LYS A 8 13.47 -3.64 -0.73
N ARG A 9 14.19 -2.64 -0.21
CA ARG A 9 13.87 -2.03 1.08
C ARG A 9 12.49 -1.35 1.03
N PHE A 10 12.20 -0.57 -0.01
CA PHE A 10 10.88 0.08 -0.14
C PHE A 10 9.74 -0.93 -0.16
N LEU A 11 9.83 -1.97 -0.98
CA LEU A 11 8.78 -2.99 -1.10
C LEU A 11 8.65 -3.86 0.16
N THR A 12 9.76 -4.20 0.82
CA THR A 12 9.74 -4.91 2.10
C THR A 12 9.09 -4.07 3.20
N THR A 13 9.41 -2.77 3.25
CA THR A 13 8.75 -1.81 4.14
C THR A 13 7.25 -1.77 3.87
N ALA A 14 6.84 -1.66 2.59
CA ALA A 14 5.43 -1.62 2.20
C ALA A 14 4.67 -2.91 2.55
N LEU A 15 5.32 -4.07 2.46
CA LEU A 15 4.75 -5.37 2.85
C LEU A 15 4.63 -5.55 4.37
N ALA A 16 5.46 -4.90 5.18
CA ALA A 16 5.51 -5.13 6.62
C ALA A 16 4.14 -5.02 7.36
N PRO A 17 3.26 -4.03 7.08
CA PRO A 17 1.94 -3.96 7.72
C PRO A 17 0.88 -4.89 7.12
N ALA A 18 1.17 -5.55 5.99
CA ALA A 18 0.22 -6.44 5.31
C ALA A 18 -0.21 -7.60 6.20
N GLY A 19 -1.50 -7.95 6.16
CA GLY A 19 -2.04 -9.06 6.93
C GLY A 19 -2.13 -8.81 8.44
N GLN A 20 -1.74 -7.62 8.92
CA GLN A 20 -1.76 -7.28 10.35
C GLN A 20 -2.27 -5.86 10.66
N THR A 21 -2.80 -5.16 9.65
CA THR A 21 -3.33 -3.79 9.80
C THR A 21 -4.72 -3.69 9.18
N LEU A 22 -5.72 -3.35 10.00
CA LEU A 22 -7.10 -3.16 9.54
C LEU A 22 -7.31 -1.74 9.00
N TYR A 23 -8.30 -1.59 8.10
CA TYR A 23 -8.67 -0.29 7.58
C TYR A 23 -9.37 0.53 8.64
N ILE A 24 -8.96 1.80 8.77
CA ILE A 24 -9.63 2.79 9.59
C ILE A 24 -9.71 4.06 8.77
N TYR A 25 -10.91 4.58 8.55
CA TYR A 25 -11.11 5.84 7.82
C TYR A 25 -10.35 6.98 8.50
N GLY A 26 -9.44 7.65 7.80
CA GLY A 26 -8.59 8.68 8.38
C GLY A 26 -7.46 8.14 9.26
N GLY A 27 -7.21 6.83 9.23
CA GLY A 27 -6.13 6.20 9.98
C GLY A 27 -4.77 6.60 9.42
N GLY A 28 -3.84 7.01 10.29
CA GLY A 28 -2.55 7.56 9.89
C GLY A 28 -2.54 9.09 9.68
N TRP A 29 -3.70 9.75 9.65
CA TRP A 29 -3.80 11.22 9.65
C TRP A 29 -3.75 11.80 11.06
N ASN A 30 -3.34 13.07 11.17
CA ASN A 30 -3.50 13.84 12.40
C ASN A 30 -4.98 14.20 12.64
N PRO A 31 -5.38 14.61 13.86
CA PRO A 31 -6.77 14.94 14.16
C PRO A 31 -7.36 16.08 13.31
N GLN A 32 -6.52 16.95 12.77
CA GLN A 32 -6.92 18.10 11.95
C GLN A 32 -7.06 17.76 10.46
N ASP A 33 -6.75 16.53 10.04
CA ASP A 33 -6.71 16.10 8.63
C ASP A 33 -5.82 17.00 7.74
N THR A 34 -4.73 17.54 8.31
CA THR A 34 -3.77 18.42 7.61
C THR A 34 -2.46 17.73 7.25
N GLY A 35 -2.27 16.49 7.69
CA GLY A 35 -1.10 15.68 7.37
C GLY A 35 -0.97 14.45 8.24
N ALA A 36 0.25 13.92 8.34
CA ALA A 36 0.53 12.68 9.06
C ALA A 36 0.29 12.80 10.56
N GLY A 37 -0.40 11.80 11.11
CA GLY A 37 -0.52 11.58 12.54
C GLY A 37 0.65 10.76 13.09
N ARG A 38 0.71 10.65 14.41
CA ARG A 38 1.76 9.90 15.12
C ARG A 38 2.01 8.48 14.57
N PRO A 39 0.99 7.65 14.25
CA PRO A 39 1.23 6.31 13.74
C PRO A 39 1.98 6.32 12.40
N ALA A 40 1.67 7.26 11.51
CA ALA A 40 2.33 7.38 10.21
C ALA A 40 3.77 7.93 10.31
N CYS A 41 4.10 8.63 11.40
CA CYS A 41 5.46 9.11 11.72
C CYS A 41 6.23 8.21 12.72
N THR A 42 5.88 6.92 12.79
CA THR A 42 6.55 5.94 13.66
C THR A 42 7.37 4.97 12.82
N ILE A 43 8.64 4.75 13.21
CA ILE A 43 9.51 3.74 12.62
C ILE A 43 9.07 2.35 13.08
N GLY A 44 8.95 1.43 12.12
CA GLY A 44 8.35 0.12 12.29
C GLY A 44 6.82 0.17 12.26
N VAL A 45 6.21 -1.01 12.11
CA VAL A 45 4.74 -1.13 12.11
C VAL A 45 4.21 -0.73 13.49
N PRO A 46 3.30 0.25 13.60
CA PRO A 46 2.79 0.70 14.89
C PRO A 46 2.17 -0.44 15.68
N TYR A 47 2.60 -0.61 16.94
CA TYR A 47 2.09 -1.67 17.81
C TYR A 47 0.55 -1.66 17.92
N LYS A 48 -0.07 -0.48 17.92
CA LYS A 48 -1.53 -0.33 17.96
C LYS A 48 -2.22 -0.97 16.75
N TRP A 49 -1.62 -0.91 15.56
CA TRP A 49 -2.19 -1.53 14.35
C TRP A 49 -2.26 -3.05 14.49
N LYS A 50 -1.13 -3.66 14.87
CA LYS A 50 -1.05 -5.10 15.13
C LYS A 50 -1.98 -5.54 16.25
N LYS A 51 -1.98 -4.83 17.39
CA LYS A 51 -2.84 -5.13 18.53
C LYS A 51 -4.32 -5.04 18.14
N PHE A 52 -4.71 -4.01 17.40
CA PHE A 52 -6.08 -3.84 16.95
C PHE A 52 -6.53 -4.98 16.04
N PHE A 53 -5.71 -5.37 15.06
CA PHE A 53 -5.98 -6.54 14.23
C PHE A 53 -6.16 -7.81 15.08
N GLN A 54 -5.28 -8.08 16.05
CA GLN A 54 -5.36 -9.25 16.91
C GLN A 54 -6.64 -9.28 17.76
N CYS A 55 -7.11 -8.12 18.23
CA CYS A 55 -8.32 -7.96 19.05
C CYS A 55 -9.63 -7.89 18.25
N ARG A 56 -9.60 -8.07 16.92
CA ARG A 56 -10.79 -8.01 16.08
C ARG A 56 -11.12 -9.36 15.46
N THR A 57 -12.40 -9.58 15.25
CA THR A 57 -12.97 -10.73 14.57
C THR A 57 -13.30 -10.36 13.12
N PRO A 58 -13.67 -11.31 12.26
CA PRO A 58 -14.15 -10.98 10.92
C PRO A 58 -15.46 -10.18 10.90
N TYR A 59 -16.10 -9.90 12.04
CA TYR A 59 -17.29 -9.04 12.14
C TYR A 59 -16.95 -7.54 12.27
N TYR A 60 -15.66 -7.18 12.25
CA TYR A 60 -15.25 -5.79 12.31
C TYR A 60 -15.74 -5.00 11.09
N ASP A 61 -16.41 -3.88 11.36
CA ASP A 61 -16.88 -2.93 10.37
C ASP A 61 -16.26 -1.55 10.66
N TYR A 62 -15.50 -1.02 9.71
CA TYR A 62 -14.81 0.27 9.89
C TYR A 62 -15.77 1.44 10.12
N ARG A 63 -17.01 1.34 9.63
CA ARG A 63 -18.02 2.40 9.72
C ARG A 63 -18.47 2.63 11.15
N THR A 64 -18.39 1.60 11.99
CA THR A 64 -18.80 1.65 13.41
C THR A 64 -17.88 2.49 14.30
N LEU A 65 -16.67 2.83 13.81
CA LEU A 65 -15.70 3.64 14.57
C LEU A 65 -15.89 5.15 14.37
N ARG A 66 -16.81 5.56 13.49
CA ARG A 66 -17.10 6.96 13.23
C ARG A 66 -18.18 7.45 14.20
N THR A 67 -17.98 8.63 14.78
CA THR A 67 -19.00 9.35 15.54
C THR A 67 -20.06 9.92 14.59
N ARG A 68 -21.20 10.36 15.14
CA ARG A 68 -22.25 11.05 14.37
C ARG A 68 -21.74 12.30 13.66
N ASP A 69 -20.76 12.99 14.26
CA ASP A 69 -20.12 14.19 13.71
C ASP A 69 -18.98 13.84 12.73
N GLY A 70 -18.85 12.58 12.34
CA GLY A 70 -17.90 12.10 11.33
C GLY A 70 -16.47 11.91 11.83
N GLN A 71 -16.17 12.23 13.10
CA GLN A 71 -14.86 12.02 13.71
C GLN A 71 -14.58 10.54 13.90
N ASN A 72 -13.34 10.12 13.71
CA ASN A 72 -12.91 8.75 13.99
C ASN A 72 -12.05 8.75 15.26
N LEU A 73 -12.56 8.13 16.32
CA LEU A 73 -11.87 8.09 17.63
C LEU A 73 -10.66 7.14 17.64
N CYS A 74 -10.50 6.37 16.57
CA CYS A 74 -9.59 5.23 16.50
C CYS A 74 -8.54 5.38 15.40
N ARG A 75 -8.28 6.60 14.90
CA ARG A 75 -7.32 6.89 13.80
C ARG A 75 -5.91 6.33 14.05
N ASP A 76 -5.57 6.08 15.30
CA ASP A 76 -4.29 5.51 15.72
C ASP A 76 -4.19 3.98 15.58
N TRP A 77 -5.30 3.28 15.30
CA TRP A 77 -5.40 1.81 15.44
C TRP A 77 -5.33 1.05 14.11
N GLY A 78 -5.20 1.77 13.02
CA GLY A 78 -5.11 1.22 11.67
C GLY A 78 -4.73 2.31 10.68
N ALA A 79 -4.90 2.03 9.40
CA ALA A 79 -4.53 2.94 8.33
C ALA A 79 -5.61 2.98 7.24
N ASP A 80 -5.90 4.17 6.71
CA ASP A 80 -6.53 4.26 5.40
C ASP A 80 -5.46 4.17 4.28
N CYS A 81 -5.86 4.37 3.03
CA CYS A 81 -4.96 4.23 1.89
C CYS A 81 -3.80 5.23 1.92
N SER A 82 -4.06 6.51 2.18
CA SER A 82 -3.03 7.55 2.22
C SER A 82 -2.20 7.53 3.49
N GLY A 83 -2.80 7.19 4.63
CA GLY A 83 -2.08 6.94 5.88
C GLY A 83 -1.12 5.77 5.78
N TYR A 84 -1.52 4.69 5.09
CA TYR A 84 -0.66 3.55 4.79
C TYR A 84 0.50 3.95 3.87
N VAL A 85 0.23 4.56 2.72
CA VAL A 85 1.29 4.96 1.77
C VAL A 85 2.24 5.99 2.40
N GLY A 86 1.71 6.94 3.17
CA GLY A 86 2.51 7.92 3.88
C GLY A 86 3.39 7.30 4.97
N TRP A 87 2.89 6.26 5.67
CA TRP A 87 3.71 5.46 6.60
C TRP A 87 4.81 4.68 5.86
N CYS A 88 4.53 4.11 4.68
CA CYS A 88 5.53 3.41 3.87
C CYS A 88 6.67 4.37 3.47
N VAL A 89 6.31 5.56 2.97
CA VAL A 89 7.29 6.58 2.59
C VAL A 89 8.05 7.08 3.82
N TYR A 90 7.40 7.27 4.97
CA TYR A 90 8.09 7.64 6.20
C TYR A 90 9.14 6.61 6.61
N ASN A 91 8.78 5.33 6.64
CA ASN A 91 9.70 4.25 7.02
C ASN A 91 10.78 3.96 5.97
N PHE A 92 10.59 4.47 4.76
CA PHE A 92 11.58 4.42 3.71
C PHE A 92 12.56 5.61 3.76
N MET A 93 12.06 6.81 4.03
CA MET A 93 12.87 8.03 4.02
C MET A 93 13.56 8.30 5.36
N GLU A 94 12.93 7.92 6.48
CA GLU A 94 13.37 8.28 7.83
C GLU A 94 13.92 7.10 8.61
N THR A 95 14.79 7.40 9.58
CA THR A 95 15.40 6.44 10.51
C THR A 95 14.94 6.64 11.96
N GLU A 96 14.21 7.72 12.24
CA GLU A 96 13.75 8.10 13.57
C GLU A 96 12.28 8.46 13.56
N SER A 97 11.59 8.26 14.69
CA SER A 97 10.16 8.59 14.82
C SER A 97 9.95 10.08 15.15
N GLY A 98 8.77 10.62 14.84
CA GLY A 98 8.36 11.97 15.26
C GLY A 98 8.78 13.11 14.33
N LYS A 99 9.42 12.82 13.19
CA LYS A 99 9.68 13.82 12.14
C LYS A 99 8.40 14.16 11.37
N LYS A 100 8.49 15.17 10.50
CA LYS A 100 7.39 15.55 9.61
C LYS A 100 7.04 14.36 8.71
N GLY A 101 5.77 13.96 8.71
CA GLY A 101 5.34 12.81 7.91
C GLY A 101 4.94 13.16 6.49
N TYR A 102 4.60 12.11 5.74
CA TYR A 102 4.37 12.16 4.30
C TYR A 102 2.95 11.77 3.89
N VAL A 103 1.99 11.93 4.79
CA VAL A 103 0.57 11.70 4.48
C VAL A 103 -0.02 12.96 3.85
N PHE A 104 -0.63 12.80 2.68
CA PHE A 104 -1.33 13.85 1.93
C PHE A 104 -2.64 13.28 1.37
N PRO A 105 -3.54 14.10 0.79
CA PRO A 105 -4.76 13.60 0.18
C PRO A 105 -4.43 12.52 -0.86
N ALA A 106 -5.14 11.39 -0.81
CA ALA A 106 -4.85 10.22 -1.64
C ALA A 106 -4.75 10.57 -3.14
N GLU A 107 -5.61 11.47 -3.60
CA GLU A 107 -5.68 11.94 -4.98
C GLU A 107 -4.44 12.69 -5.47
N THR A 108 -3.67 13.31 -4.57
CA THR A 108 -2.55 14.19 -4.93
C THR A 108 -1.19 13.68 -4.45
N MET A 109 -1.15 12.60 -3.67
CA MET A 109 0.09 12.05 -3.11
C MET A 109 1.15 11.76 -4.18
N ALA A 110 0.81 11.06 -5.26
CA ALA A 110 1.74 10.77 -6.35
C ALA A 110 2.34 12.06 -6.93
N ARG A 111 1.49 13.07 -7.18
CA ARG A 111 1.93 14.37 -7.69
C ARG A 111 2.87 15.08 -6.71
N ILE A 112 2.52 15.10 -5.43
CA ILE A 112 3.34 15.74 -4.40
C ILE A 112 4.73 15.08 -4.33
N TYR A 113 4.82 13.75 -4.35
CA TYR A 113 6.10 13.04 -4.34
C TYR A 113 6.96 13.30 -5.58
N GLY A 114 6.34 13.40 -6.76
CA GLY A 114 7.06 13.69 -8.00
C GLY A 114 7.45 15.16 -8.14
N GLU A 115 6.50 16.08 -8.00
CA GLU A 115 6.68 17.50 -8.35
C GLU A 115 7.16 18.37 -7.20
N VAL A 116 6.73 18.10 -5.96
CA VAL A 116 7.07 18.93 -4.80
C VAL A 116 8.34 18.42 -4.13
N PHE A 117 8.42 17.11 -3.91
CA PHE A 117 9.62 16.50 -3.30
C PHE A 117 10.72 16.17 -4.31
N GLY A 118 10.40 16.00 -5.60
CA GLY A 118 11.39 15.79 -6.65
C GLY A 118 12.07 14.42 -6.64
N TRP A 119 11.51 13.42 -5.94
CA TRP A 119 12.11 12.09 -5.77
C TRP A 119 11.98 11.18 -7.00
N GLY A 120 11.28 11.64 -8.03
CA GLY A 120 10.94 10.84 -9.20
C GLY A 120 10.11 11.63 -10.18
N THR A 121 9.43 10.92 -11.07
CA THR A 121 8.60 11.52 -12.12
C THR A 121 7.13 11.32 -11.79
N PHE A 122 6.35 12.39 -11.88
CA PHE A 122 4.90 12.31 -11.89
C PHE A 122 4.38 12.30 -13.33
N GLN A 123 3.46 11.39 -13.62
CA GLN A 123 2.78 11.28 -14.90
C GLN A 123 1.26 11.28 -14.67
N ARG A 124 0.59 12.33 -15.14
CA ARG A 124 -0.86 12.50 -14.95
C ARG A 124 -1.69 11.42 -15.63
N ARG A 125 -1.41 11.11 -16.90
CA ARG A 125 -2.14 10.08 -17.67
C ARG A 125 -1.34 8.80 -17.67
N ILE A 126 -1.91 7.74 -17.07
CA ILE A 126 -1.39 6.39 -17.21
C ILE A 126 -1.72 5.94 -18.65
N PRO A 127 -0.72 5.64 -19.49
CA PRO A 127 -0.96 5.10 -20.82
C PRO A 127 -1.73 3.78 -20.76
N ASP A 128 -2.41 3.46 -21.85
CA ASP A 128 -2.99 2.12 -22.02
C ASP A 128 -1.87 1.06 -22.03
N GLY A 129 -2.20 -0.14 -21.55
CA GLY A 129 -1.22 -1.18 -21.27
C GLY A 129 -0.60 -1.03 -19.88
N ASN A 130 -0.22 -2.16 -19.28
CA ASN A 130 0.11 -2.22 -17.86
C ASN A 130 1.57 -1.80 -17.63
N VAL A 131 1.86 -0.52 -17.84
CA VAL A 131 3.19 0.08 -17.89
C VAL A 131 3.81 0.38 -16.51
N PHE A 132 3.35 -0.30 -15.46
CA PHE A 132 3.79 -0.01 -14.10
C PHE A 132 5.17 -0.60 -13.79
N ALA A 133 5.96 0.16 -13.05
CA ALA A 133 7.17 -0.33 -12.42
C ALA A 133 6.88 -0.75 -10.96
N PRO A 134 7.59 -1.76 -10.42
CA PRO A 134 7.56 -2.04 -9.00
C PRO A 134 7.96 -0.80 -8.19
N GLY A 135 7.17 -0.50 -7.17
CA GLY A 135 7.32 0.68 -6.33
C GLY A 135 6.60 1.94 -6.82
N ASP A 136 5.98 1.91 -8.01
CA ASP A 136 5.12 3.01 -8.46
C ASP A 136 4.01 3.29 -7.44
N ILE A 137 3.70 4.56 -7.21
CA ILE A 137 2.60 5.01 -6.36
C ILE A 137 1.54 5.63 -7.27
N ILE A 138 0.31 5.09 -7.22
CA ILE A 138 -0.77 5.51 -8.10
C ILE A 138 -1.84 6.19 -7.25
N SER A 139 -2.11 7.45 -7.57
CA SER A 139 -3.19 8.26 -7.01
C SER A 139 -4.35 8.33 -8.00
N ILE A 140 -5.54 7.97 -7.57
CA ILE A 140 -6.81 8.06 -8.30
C ILE A 140 -7.85 8.81 -7.44
N PRO A 141 -9.04 9.16 -7.96
CA PRO A 141 -10.07 9.79 -7.14
C PRO A 141 -10.36 8.99 -5.86
N GLY A 142 -10.19 9.62 -4.70
CA GLY A 142 -10.40 9.04 -3.37
C GLY A 142 -9.45 7.90 -2.94
N HIS A 143 -8.45 7.47 -3.72
CA HIS A 143 -7.64 6.29 -3.36
C HIS A 143 -6.19 6.37 -3.84
N VAL A 144 -5.30 5.69 -3.12
CA VAL A 144 -3.87 5.57 -3.48
C VAL A 144 -3.36 4.16 -3.17
N TRP A 145 -2.46 3.65 -4.02
CA TRP A 145 -1.91 2.30 -3.89
C TRP A 145 -0.48 2.22 -4.44
N ILE A 146 0.22 1.13 -4.11
CA ILE A 146 1.61 0.85 -4.51
C ILE A 146 1.62 -0.35 -5.46
N CYS A 147 2.28 -0.24 -6.61
CA CYS A 147 2.51 -1.35 -7.51
C CYS A 147 3.61 -2.27 -6.96
N LEU A 148 3.32 -3.57 -6.84
CA LEU A 148 4.32 -4.59 -6.52
C LEU A 148 4.89 -5.22 -7.79
N GLY A 149 4.08 -5.38 -8.83
CA GLY A 149 4.54 -5.90 -10.11
C GLY A 149 3.43 -6.17 -11.10
N VAL A 150 3.80 -6.21 -12.38
CA VAL A 150 2.94 -6.59 -13.49
C VAL A 150 3.22 -8.05 -13.84
N CYS A 151 2.17 -8.84 -14.06
CA CYS A 151 2.24 -10.24 -14.47
C CYS A 151 2.26 -10.38 -15.99
N GLN A 152 2.54 -11.59 -16.48
CA GLN A 152 2.61 -11.87 -17.91
C GLN A 152 1.25 -11.74 -18.62
N ASP A 153 0.15 -12.08 -17.94
CA ASP A 153 -1.22 -11.83 -18.39
C ASP A 153 -1.67 -10.38 -18.16
N GLU A 154 -0.70 -9.49 -18.01
CA GLU A 154 -0.81 -8.06 -17.71
C GLU A 154 -1.39 -7.76 -16.31
N SER A 155 -2.06 -8.68 -15.63
CA SER A 155 -2.65 -8.42 -14.30
C SER A 155 -1.61 -7.89 -13.28
N VAL A 156 -2.03 -7.01 -12.38
CA VAL A 156 -1.10 -6.25 -11.51
C VAL A 156 -1.23 -6.72 -10.07
N VAL A 157 -0.11 -7.10 -9.44
CA VAL A 157 -0.03 -7.28 -7.99
C VAL A 157 0.20 -5.92 -7.35
N LEU A 158 -0.64 -5.55 -6.38
CA LEU A 158 -0.54 -4.28 -5.68
C LEU A 158 -0.57 -4.44 -4.16
N LEU A 159 -0.16 -3.38 -3.48
CA LEU A 159 -0.33 -3.17 -2.04
C LEU A 159 -1.21 -1.94 -1.82
N HIS A 160 -2.24 -2.10 -0.99
CA HIS A 160 -3.06 -0.97 -0.57
C HIS A 160 -3.73 -1.24 0.79
N SER A 161 -4.21 -0.18 1.43
CA SER A 161 -5.22 -0.29 2.49
C SER A 161 -6.58 0.06 1.91
N THR A 162 -7.52 -0.88 1.89
CA THR A 162 -8.88 -0.64 1.40
C THR A 162 -9.87 -1.39 2.29
N PRO A 163 -11.06 -0.82 2.58
CA PRO A 163 -12.11 -1.56 3.25
C PRO A 163 -12.50 -2.76 2.38
N SER A 164 -12.14 -3.94 2.83
CA SER A 164 -12.44 -5.20 2.15
C SER A 164 -13.33 -6.08 2.99
N GLU A 165 -14.21 -6.79 2.30
CA GLU A 165 -15.18 -7.67 2.92
C GLU A 165 -14.47 -8.84 3.60
N SER A 166 -14.88 -9.10 4.84
CA SER A 166 -14.54 -10.32 5.53
C SER A 166 -15.26 -11.53 4.94
N ILE A 167 -14.93 -12.72 5.42
CA ILE A 167 -15.68 -13.95 5.10
C ILE A 167 -17.17 -13.89 5.50
N TRP A 168 -17.56 -12.90 6.31
CA TRP A 168 -18.93 -12.64 6.74
C TRP A 168 -19.50 -11.33 6.15
N ASN A 169 -18.88 -10.79 5.09
CA ASN A 169 -19.31 -9.58 4.38
C ASN A 169 -19.29 -8.29 5.22
N TYR A 170 -18.45 -8.22 6.25
CA TYR A 170 -18.21 -6.97 7.00
C TYR A 170 -17.03 -6.22 6.37
N PRO A 171 -17.18 -4.92 6.06
CA PRO A 171 -16.11 -4.14 5.46
C PRO A 171 -15.13 -3.73 6.56
N GLY A 172 -14.07 -4.49 6.75
CA GLY A 172 -13.11 -4.25 7.83
C GLY A 172 -11.66 -4.54 7.47
N GLY A 173 -11.42 -5.26 6.37
CA GLY A 173 -10.07 -5.53 5.90
C GLY A 173 -9.36 -4.24 5.51
N GLY A 174 -8.06 -4.30 5.35
CA GLY A 174 -7.15 -3.16 5.26
C GLY A 174 -5.91 -3.48 4.45
N VAL A 175 -4.73 -3.39 5.05
CA VAL A 175 -3.46 -3.54 4.32
C VAL A 175 -3.23 -5.00 3.93
N GLN A 176 -3.13 -5.26 2.62
CA GLN A 176 -2.88 -6.59 2.08
C GLN A 176 -2.26 -6.55 0.68
N ILE A 177 -1.78 -7.71 0.23
CA ILE A 177 -1.47 -7.97 -1.17
C ILE A 177 -2.80 -8.21 -1.91
N SER A 178 -3.00 -7.48 -2.99
CA SER A 178 -4.22 -7.48 -3.81
C SER A 178 -3.88 -7.57 -5.29
N ALA A 179 -4.91 -7.67 -6.14
CA ALA A 179 -4.74 -7.77 -7.58
C ALA A 179 -5.60 -6.76 -8.35
N LEU A 180 -5.08 -6.26 -9.47
CA LEU A 180 -5.86 -5.71 -10.57
C LEU A 180 -5.95 -6.76 -11.67
N GLY A 181 -7.13 -6.97 -12.21
CA GLY A 181 -7.34 -7.90 -13.32
C GLY A 181 -8.81 -8.09 -13.60
N GLU A 182 -9.10 -8.81 -14.68
CA GLU A 182 -10.47 -9.05 -15.13
C GLU A 182 -11.25 -9.95 -14.18
N ASN A 183 -10.64 -11.05 -13.74
CA ASN A 183 -11.29 -12.05 -12.89
C ASN A 183 -10.26 -12.81 -12.04
N LYS A 184 -10.74 -13.72 -11.18
CA LYS A 184 -9.91 -14.45 -10.21
C LYS A 184 -8.95 -15.47 -10.83
N SER A 185 -9.06 -15.79 -12.12
CA SER A 185 -8.09 -16.65 -12.80
C SER A 185 -6.83 -15.91 -13.24
N CYS A 186 -6.78 -14.57 -13.12
CA CYS A 186 -5.58 -13.82 -13.47
C CYS A 186 -4.41 -14.16 -12.54
N MET A 187 -3.19 -14.07 -13.07
CA MET A 187 -1.95 -14.43 -12.37
C MET A 187 -1.75 -13.62 -11.10
N ALA A 188 -2.05 -12.32 -11.12
CA ALA A 188 -1.92 -11.46 -9.96
C ALA A 188 -2.83 -11.89 -8.80
N TYR A 189 -4.06 -12.31 -9.09
CA TYR A 189 -4.97 -12.81 -8.06
C TYR A 189 -4.48 -14.12 -7.47
N GLN A 190 -4.02 -15.05 -8.31
CA GLN A 190 -3.47 -16.33 -7.87
C GLN A 190 -2.21 -16.15 -7.01
N LEU A 191 -1.31 -15.24 -7.40
CA LEU A 191 -0.14 -14.86 -6.62
C LEU A 191 -0.55 -14.24 -5.27
N ALA A 192 -1.44 -13.24 -5.29
CA ALA A 192 -1.89 -12.59 -4.07
C ALA A 192 -2.57 -13.59 -3.12
N ASP A 193 -3.47 -14.45 -3.60
CA ASP A 193 -4.15 -15.46 -2.77
C ASP A 193 -3.17 -16.48 -2.17
N SER A 194 -2.23 -16.98 -2.99
CA SER A 194 -1.20 -17.91 -2.54
C SER A 194 -0.32 -17.32 -1.44
N TYR A 195 0.23 -16.12 -1.66
CA TYR A 195 1.11 -15.47 -0.70
C TYR A 195 0.37 -15.02 0.57
N MET A 196 -0.86 -14.51 0.44
CA MET A 196 -1.66 -14.14 1.60
C MET A 196 -1.96 -15.35 2.48
N ARG A 197 -2.32 -16.50 1.90
CA ARG A 197 -2.56 -17.73 2.66
C ARG A 197 -1.30 -18.28 3.33
N LYS A 198 -0.17 -18.27 2.61
CA LYS A 198 1.09 -18.83 3.08
C LYS A 198 1.71 -18.00 4.21
N TYR A 199 1.80 -16.69 4.04
CA TYR A 199 2.53 -15.81 4.95
C TYR A 199 1.65 -15.05 5.94
N PHE A 200 0.37 -14.87 5.65
CA PHE A 200 -0.58 -14.17 6.51
C PHE A 200 -1.82 -15.01 6.83
N PRO A 201 -1.69 -16.27 7.32
CA PRO A 201 -2.83 -17.16 7.53
C PRO A 201 -3.85 -16.62 8.54
N GLY A 202 -3.43 -15.80 9.50
CA GLY A 202 -4.35 -15.11 10.41
C GLY A 202 -5.27 -14.12 9.70
N TRP A 203 -4.79 -13.47 8.64
CA TRP A 203 -5.59 -12.62 7.76
C TRP A 203 -6.53 -13.45 6.89
N SER A 204 -6.00 -14.47 6.21
CA SER A 204 -6.77 -15.29 5.26
C SER A 204 -7.89 -16.10 5.91
N LYS A 205 -7.85 -16.32 7.23
CA LYS A 205 -8.98 -16.87 8.00
C LYS A 205 -10.16 -15.89 8.13
N ARG A 206 -9.95 -14.60 7.87
CA ARG A 206 -10.92 -13.52 8.16
C ARG A 206 -11.31 -12.74 6.91
N TYR A 207 -10.37 -12.54 5.99
CA TYR A 207 -10.54 -11.70 4.80
C TYR A 207 -10.07 -12.45 3.55
N ARG A 208 -10.71 -12.15 2.43
CA ARG A 208 -10.31 -12.66 1.11
C ARG A 208 -9.42 -11.63 0.41
N VAL A 209 -8.55 -12.11 -0.47
CA VAL A 209 -7.80 -11.22 -1.37
C VAL A 209 -8.75 -10.39 -2.21
N VAL A 210 -8.38 -9.12 -2.37
CA VAL A 210 -9.15 -8.15 -3.14
C VAL A 210 -8.71 -8.19 -4.59
N LEU A 211 -9.69 -8.32 -5.48
CA LEU A 211 -9.53 -8.10 -6.92
C LEU A 211 -10.27 -6.81 -7.29
N LYS A 212 -9.63 -5.95 -8.07
CA LYS A 212 -10.23 -4.70 -8.56
C LYS A 212 -10.12 -4.60 -10.08
N PRO A 213 -11.11 -3.98 -10.75
CA PRO A 213 -11.01 -3.71 -12.18
C PRO A 213 -9.85 -2.77 -12.47
N TYR A 214 -9.10 -3.06 -13.52
CA TYR A 214 -7.96 -2.24 -13.94
C TYR A 214 -8.38 -0.79 -14.19
N GLU A 215 -9.38 -0.57 -15.05
CA GLU A 215 -9.84 0.77 -15.44
C GLU A 215 -10.23 1.66 -14.26
N GLN A 216 -10.86 1.08 -13.23
CA GLN A 216 -11.23 1.83 -12.02
C GLN A 216 -10.00 2.24 -11.21
N TYR A 217 -8.99 1.37 -11.15
CA TYR A 217 -7.79 1.59 -10.35
C TYR A 217 -6.69 2.38 -11.07
N THR A 218 -6.94 2.72 -12.34
CA THR A 218 -6.08 3.55 -13.18
C THR A 218 -6.82 4.77 -13.75
N ASP A 219 -8.02 5.09 -13.26
CA ASP A 219 -8.73 6.30 -13.66
C ASP A 219 -8.04 7.54 -13.10
N THR A 220 -7.23 8.18 -13.95
CA THR A 220 -6.50 9.41 -13.63
C THR A 220 -7.05 10.65 -14.33
N LYS A 221 -8.37 10.65 -14.62
CA LYS A 221 -9.02 11.79 -15.30
C LYS A 221 -9.06 13.05 -14.43
N LYS A 222 -9.21 12.89 -13.11
CA LYS A 222 -9.29 14.01 -12.16
C LYS A 222 -7.95 14.72 -12.01
N GLU A 223 -8.00 16.04 -11.83
CA GLU A 223 -6.79 16.81 -11.52
C GLU A 223 -6.10 16.33 -10.25
N GLY A 224 -4.77 16.32 -10.26
CA GLY A 224 -3.94 15.83 -9.16
C GLY A 224 -3.67 14.32 -9.19
N THR A 225 -4.55 13.54 -9.83
CA THR A 225 -4.39 12.08 -9.96
C THR A 225 -3.38 11.72 -11.04
N GLY A 226 -2.77 10.55 -10.89
CA GLY A 226 -1.69 10.09 -11.76
C GLY A 226 -0.79 9.08 -11.07
N ARG A 227 0.34 8.81 -11.72
CA ARG A 227 1.35 7.87 -11.28
C ARG A 227 2.64 8.58 -10.91
N PHE A 228 3.22 8.19 -9.78
CA PHE A 228 4.57 8.54 -9.39
C PHE A 228 5.48 7.33 -9.58
N THR A 229 6.60 7.55 -10.26
CA THR A 229 7.67 6.56 -10.43
C THR A 229 8.94 7.12 -9.83
N TRP A 230 9.57 6.35 -8.95
CA TRP A 230 10.84 6.74 -8.33
C TRP A 230 11.93 6.97 -9.37
N ARG A 231 12.80 7.95 -9.13
CA ARG A 231 14.05 8.07 -9.89
C ARG A 231 14.87 6.80 -9.66
N ARG A 232 15.36 6.15 -10.71
CA ARG A 232 16.18 4.94 -10.60
C ARG A 232 17.66 5.28 -10.46
N GLY A 233 18.39 4.43 -9.73
CA GLY A 233 19.86 4.51 -9.61
C GLY A 233 20.36 5.43 -8.49
N PRO A 234 21.66 5.78 -8.51
CA PRO A 234 22.28 6.57 -7.44
C PRO A 234 21.55 7.90 -7.19
N GLY A 235 21.28 8.21 -5.91
CA GLY A 235 20.50 9.38 -5.52
C GLY A 235 18.98 9.23 -5.71
N GLY A 236 18.51 8.03 -6.08
CA GLY A 236 17.11 7.64 -6.14
C GLY A 236 16.90 6.27 -5.50
N LEU A 237 16.12 5.42 -6.16
CA LEU A 237 15.88 4.04 -5.79
C LEU A 237 16.89 3.13 -6.51
N GLU A 238 17.85 2.63 -5.74
CA GLU A 238 18.82 1.66 -6.22
C GLU A 238 18.20 0.25 -6.28
N ASP A 239 18.71 -0.60 -7.16
CA ASP A 239 18.20 -1.97 -7.32
C ASP A 239 19.34 -2.98 -7.49
N PRO A 240 20.18 -3.17 -6.45
CA PRO A 240 21.31 -4.10 -6.54
C PRO A 240 20.86 -5.57 -6.67
N GLU A 241 19.62 -5.90 -6.30
CA GLU A 241 19.06 -7.23 -6.43
C GLU A 241 18.30 -7.46 -7.76
N GLY A 242 18.19 -6.46 -8.63
CA GLY A 242 17.57 -6.60 -9.96
C GLY A 242 16.05 -6.83 -9.93
N LEU A 243 15.34 -6.33 -8.92
CA LEU A 243 13.89 -6.47 -8.79
C LEU A 243 13.10 -5.80 -9.92
N TYR A 244 13.65 -4.83 -10.64
CA TYR A 244 12.99 -4.24 -11.81
C TYR A 244 12.80 -5.24 -12.94
N GLU A 245 13.74 -6.17 -13.11
CA GLU A 245 13.75 -7.16 -14.20
C GLU A 245 13.01 -8.46 -13.84
N MET A 246 12.69 -8.67 -12.57
CA MET A 246 11.96 -9.86 -12.11
C MET A 246 10.49 -9.83 -12.55
N THR A 247 9.91 -11.00 -12.80
CA THR A 247 8.45 -11.16 -12.83
C THR A 247 7.85 -10.84 -11.45
N ALA A 248 6.54 -10.58 -11.40
CA ALA A 248 5.85 -10.38 -10.11
C ALA A 248 6.01 -11.57 -9.15
N GLY A 249 6.03 -12.81 -9.68
CA GLY A 249 6.22 -14.03 -8.91
C GLY A 249 7.63 -14.14 -8.31
N GLU A 250 8.67 -13.99 -9.14
CA GLU A 250 10.07 -14.01 -8.68
C GLU A 250 10.36 -12.90 -7.67
N ARG A 251 9.77 -11.71 -7.89
CA ARG A 251 9.91 -10.60 -6.95
C ARG A 251 9.30 -10.92 -5.58
N LEU A 252 8.12 -11.53 -5.55
CA LEU A 252 7.52 -11.99 -4.30
C LEU A 252 8.39 -13.07 -3.62
N GLN A 253 8.95 -14.01 -4.38
CA GLN A 253 9.88 -15.02 -3.84
C GLN A 253 11.08 -14.36 -3.18
N GLU A 254 11.66 -13.35 -3.83
CA GLU A 254 12.81 -12.59 -3.31
C GLU A 254 12.45 -11.79 -2.04
N LEU A 255 11.29 -11.11 -2.04
CA LEU A 255 10.83 -10.30 -0.90
C LEU A 255 10.48 -11.15 0.33
N PHE A 256 9.98 -12.37 0.14
CA PHE A 256 9.70 -13.32 1.23
C PHE A 256 10.87 -14.27 1.54
N GLY A 257 12.01 -14.11 0.85
CA GLY A 257 13.23 -14.87 1.13
C GLY A 257 13.19 -16.34 0.70
N GLU A 258 12.32 -16.71 -0.25
CA GLU A 258 12.20 -18.09 -0.74
C GLU A 258 13.41 -18.56 -1.55
N ASN A 259 14.18 -17.61 -2.11
CA ASN A 259 15.38 -17.87 -2.92
C ASN A 259 16.64 -18.16 -2.09
N ARG A 260 16.57 -17.99 -0.76
CA ARG A 260 17.68 -18.30 0.16
C ARG A 260 17.52 -19.72 0.69
N ARG A 261 17.95 -20.69 -0.10
CA ARG A 261 18.14 -22.08 0.33
C ARG A 261 19.61 -22.43 0.30
#